data_AF-D5RN97-F1
#
_entry.id   AF-D5RN97-F1
#
_cell.length_a   1.000
_cell.length_b   1.000
_cell.length_c   1.000
_cell.angle_alpha   90.00
_cell.angle_beta   90.00
_cell.angle_gamma   90.00
#
_symmetry.space_group_name_H-M   'P 1'
#
loop_
_entity.id
_entity.type
_entity.pdbx_description
1 polymer ?
#
loop_
_entity_poly.entity_id
_entity_poly.type
_entity_poly.pdbx_seq_one_letter_code
_entity_poly.pdbx_strand_id
1 'polypeptide(L)'
;RALRGPRPAPGLEGLRARVAEALRREKDAPLLATVEKLLSALEAALQGFSELPDSPARPPAELLEAHLNAAEALAAARDRPGGLRLYAGEEGEPLAVFLSTLPPALRELPPMSPASWPALFDVLLEGPAAPGVRIGRGREYAQHPRIAILGLLEARLQDFDLAVLGSLEEGVWPQSTDPGPWMSRPMRGDFGLPEPEARIGRVAADFMLAAASAPRVVLARARKRAGAPTVPSRWLTRLETFLGGQAPGLGLPRERALDWASRLDMPEVVKPWPRPAPAPPPEDRPREISVTEVADLMADPYGFYARRVLRLLPLEPLDAEVGASDYGQIVHQVMADWTRRLGDAPGGWPGTEAAARLFAEAAEAA
;
A
#
# COMPACT_ATOMS: atom_id res chain seq x y z
N ARG A 1 -5.26 -16.29 14.11
CA ARG A 1 -4.58 -17.46 13.49
C ARG A 1 -5.58 -18.28 12.67
N ALA A 2 -6.76 -18.60 13.20
CA ALA A 2 -7.81 -19.35 12.51
C ALA A 2 -8.16 -18.91 11.06
N LEU A 3 -8.19 -17.60 10.79
CA LEU A 3 -8.52 -17.03 9.47
C LEU A 3 -7.30 -16.70 8.59
N ARG A 4 -6.09 -17.11 8.99
CA ARG A 4 -4.87 -16.95 8.19
C ARG A 4 -4.55 -18.27 7.47
N GLY A 5 -3.79 -18.18 6.39
CA GLY A 5 -3.56 -19.29 5.48
C GLY A 5 -4.55 -19.27 4.30
N PRO A 6 -4.87 -20.44 3.71
CA PRO A 6 -5.73 -20.54 2.53
C PRO A 6 -7.09 -19.86 2.70
N ARG A 7 -7.58 -19.27 1.61
CA ARG A 7 -8.86 -18.58 1.57
C ARG A 7 -10.00 -19.51 2.00
N PRO A 8 -10.81 -19.14 3.00
CA PRO A 8 -11.97 -19.94 3.41
C PRO A 8 -13.07 -19.90 2.34
N ALA A 9 -14.05 -20.79 2.47
CA ALA A 9 -15.25 -20.76 1.63
C ALA A 9 -15.89 -19.36 1.64
N PRO A 10 -16.52 -18.93 0.54
CA PRO A 10 -17.08 -17.59 0.43
C PRO A 10 -18.19 -17.33 1.47
N GLY A 11 -18.35 -16.07 1.85
CA GLY A 11 -19.40 -15.62 2.77
C GLY A 11 -19.08 -15.83 4.25
N LEU A 12 -20.01 -15.35 5.09
CA LEU A 12 -19.86 -15.40 6.56
C LEU A 12 -19.95 -16.82 7.10
N GLU A 13 -20.72 -17.69 6.45
CA GLU A 13 -20.81 -19.10 6.81
C GLU A 13 -19.46 -19.82 6.62
N GLY A 14 -18.74 -19.55 5.53
CA GLY A 14 -17.41 -20.10 5.31
C GLY A 14 -16.39 -19.63 6.35
N LEU A 15 -16.46 -18.36 6.75
CA LEU A 15 -15.65 -17.81 7.84
C LEU A 15 -15.98 -18.50 9.19
N ARG A 16 -17.27 -18.69 9.50
CA ARG A 16 -17.72 -19.41 10.71
C ARG A 16 -17.22 -20.84 10.75
N ALA A 17 -17.37 -21.57 9.65
CA ALA A 17 -16.93 -22.96 9.54
C ALA A 17 -15.42 -23.07 9.79
N ARG A 18 -14.62 -22.18 9.18
CA ARG A 18 -13.16 -22.16 9.34
C ARG A 18 -12.74 -21.84 10.77
N VAL A 19 -13.39 -20.86 11.41
CA VAL A 19 -13.10 -20.49 12.81
C VAL A 19 -13.47 -21.61 13.76
N ALA A 20 -14.63 -22.24 13.58
CA ALA A 20 -15.10 -23.35 14.40
C ALA A 20 -14.15 -24.54 14.32
N GLU A 21 -13.70 -24.90 13.12
CA GLU A 21 -12.71 -25.96 12.90
C GLU A 21 -11.38 -25.66 13.62
N ALA A 22 -10.79 -24.49 13.35
CA ALA A 22 -9.48 -24.12 13.88
C ALA A 22 -9.47 -24.00 15.41
N LEU A 23 -10.48 -23.35 16.01
CA LEU A 23 -10.51 -23.12 17.45
C LEU A 23 -10.99 -24.33 18.26
N ARG A 24 -11.76 -25.25 17.66
CA ARG A 24 -12.02 -26.57 18.27
C ARG A 24 -10.72 -27.38 18.40
N ARG A 25 -9.85 -27.34 17.40
CA ARG A 25 -8.53 -28.00 17.44
C ARG A 25 -7.63 -27.42 18.53
N GLU A 26 -7.67 -26.10 18.72
CA GLU A 26 -6.87 -25.38 19.74
C GLU A 26 -7.48 -25.43 21.15
N LYS A 27 -8.70 -25.96 21.31
CA LYS A 27 -9.46 -26.04 22.58
C LYS A 27 -9.69 -24.68 23.27
N ASP A 28 -9.70 -23.58 22.52
CA ASP A 28 -9.87 -22.21 23.03
C ASP A 28 -11.34 -21.75 22.92
N ALA A 29 -12.17 -22.25 23.83
CA ALA A 29 -13.60 -21.94 23.87
C ALA A 29 -13.93 -20.44 24.11
N PRO A 30 -13.21 -19.70 24.99
CA PRO A 30 -13.45 -18.27 25.18
C PRO A 30 -13.17 -17.43 23.92
N LEU A 31 -12.11 -17.74 23.18
CA LEU A 31 -11.79 -17.05 21.95
C LEU A 31 -12.82 -17.36 20.86
N LEU A 32 -13.27 -18.61 20.75
CA LEU A 32 -14.34 -19.00 19.82
C LEU A 32 -15.61 -18.18 20.06
N ALA A 33 -16.06 -18.10 21.30
CA ALA A 33 -17.24 -17.30 21.65
C ALA A 33 -17.07 -15.80 21.33
N THR A 34 -15.85 -15.27 21.41
CA THR A 34 -15.56 -13.87 21.07
C THR A 34 -15.61 -13.65 19.57
N VAL A 35 -15.04 -14.56 18.77
CA VAL A 35 -15.07 -14.48 17.31
C VAL A 35 -16.48 -14.71 16.78
N GLU A 36 -17.25 -15.62 17.35
CA GLU A 36 -18.66 -15.83 17.00
C GLU A 36 -19.48 -14.54 17.22
N LYS A 37 -19.29 -13.86 18.36
CA LYS A 37 -19.93 -12.55 18.61
C LYS A 37 -19.54 -11.51 17.56
N LEU A 38 -18.28 -11.47 17.13
CA LEU A 38 -17.82 -10.56 16.09
C LEU A 38 -18.47 -10.89 14.74
N LEU A 39 -18.52 -12.16 14.36
CA LEU A 39 -19.13 -12.59 13.10
C LEU A 39 -20.63 -12.33 13.08
N SER A 40 -21.33 -12.53 14.20
CA SER A 40 -22.75 -12.17 14.35
C SER A 40 -22.98 -10.66 14.28
N ALA A 41 -22.11 -9.85 14.88
CA ALA A 41 -22.19 -8.39 14.77
C ALA A 41 -21.95 -7.92 13.33
N LEU A 42 -21.03 -8.56 12.61
CA LEU A 42 -20.73 -8.25 11.22
C LEU A 42 -21.87 -8.67 10.28
N GLU A 43 -22.48 -9.85 10.52
CA GLU A 43 -23.69 -10.27 9.81
C GLU A 43 -24.85 -9.30 10.02
N ALA A 44 -25.09 -8.87 11.26
CA ALA A 44 -26.13 -7.90 11.56
C ALA A 44 -25.87 -6.55 10.88
N ALA A 45 -24.62 -6.11 10.81
CA ALA A 45 -24.25 -4.87 10.11
C ALA A 45 -24.39 -4.96 8.59
N LEU A 46 -24.23 -6.15 8.00
CA LEU A 46 -24.35 -6.40 6.57
C LEU A 46 -25.76 -6.87 6.15
N GLN A 47 -26.70 -6.95 7.08
CA GLN A 47 -28.02 -7.49 6.85
C GLN A 47 -28.72 -6.77 5.69
N GLY A 48 -29.30 -7.54 4.76
CA GLY A 48 -29.94 -7.00 3.56
C GLY A 48 -28.99 -6.61 2.43
N PHE A 49 -27.67 -6.56 2.66
CA PHE A 49 -26.65 -6.37 1.61
C PHE A 49 -25.94 -7.69 1.27
N SER A 50 -25.63 -8.53 2.27
CA SER A 50 -24.98 -9.83 2.06
C SER A 50 -25.90 -10.92 1.48
N GLU A 51 -27.22 -10.69 1.47
CA GLU A 51 -28.24 -11.66 1.05
C GLU A 51 -28.95 -11.26 -0.25
N LEU A 52 -28.45 -10.26 -0.99
CA LEU A 52 -29.08 -9.80 -2.22
C LEU A 52 -28.97 -10.89 -3.30
N PRO A 53 -30.08 -11.55 -3.71
CA PRO A 53 -30.03 -12.55 -4.77
C PRO A 53 -29.71 -11.87 -6.10
N ASP A 54 -28.96 -12.55 -6.96
CA ASP A 54 -28.57 -12.06 -8.29
C ASP A 54 -29.78 -11.74 -9.20
N SER A 55 -30.95 -12.30 -8.86
CA SER A 55 -32.23 -12.09 -9.51
C SER A 55 -33.35 -11.96 -8.46
N PRO A 56 -34.33 -11.05 -8.65
CA PRO A 56 -34.48 -10.14 -9.80
C PRO A 56 -33.48 -8.98 -9.78
N ALA A 57 -33.23 -8.41 -10.97
CA ALA A 57 -32.44 -7.18 -11.12
C ALA A 57 -33.09 -6.02 -10.33
N ARG A 58 -32.25 -5.14 -9.76
CA ARG A 58 -32.67 -4.04 -8.87
C ARG A 58 -32.20 -2.69 -9.40
N PRO A 59 -32.93 -1.60 -9.15
CA PRO A 59 -32.48 -0.25 -9.47
C PRO A 59 -31.13 0.06 -8.78
N PRO A 60 -30.14 0.64 -9.48
CA PRO A 60 -28.84 0.98 -8.88
C PRO A 60 -28.93 1.93 -7.69
N ALA A 61 -29.96 2.79 -7.62
CA ALA A 61 -30.20 3.67 -6.48
C ALA A 61 -30.50 2.89 -5.18
N GLU A 62 -31.23 1.77 -5.26
CA GLU A 62 -31.52 0.91 -4.10
C GLU A 62 -30.26 0.15 -3.65
N LEU A 63 -29.39 -0.23 -4.60
CA LEU A 63 -28.12 -0.88 -4.31
C LEU A 63 -27.14 0.08 -3.63
N LEU A 64 -27.13 1.36 -4.03
CA LEU A 64 -26.39 2.41 -3.34
C LEU A 64 -26.90 2.57 -1.90
N GLU A 65 -28.21 2.70 -1.70
CA GLU A 65 -28.80 2.83 -0.37
C GLU A 65 -28.46 1.64 0.53
N ALA A 66 -28.58 0.41 0.03
CA ALA A 66 -28.20 -0.79 0.76
C ALA A 66 -26.70 -0.81 1.12
N HIS A 67 -25.82 -0.39 0.19
CA HIS A 67 -24.38 -0.29 0.43
C HIS A 67 -24.07 0.75 1.52
N LEU A 68 -24.64 1.95 1.44
CA LEU A 68 -24.42 3.02 2.42
C LEU A 68 -24.93 2.62 3.81
N ASN A 69 -26.12 2.01 3.89
CA ASN A 69 -26.66 1.49 5.14
C ASN A 69 -25.73 0.45 5.78
N ALA A 70 -25.19 -0.48 4.98
CA ALA A 70 -24.23 -1.47 5.46
C ALA A 70 -22.91 -0.84 5.92
N ALA A 71 -22.38 0.12 5.16
CA ALA A 71 -21.15 0.85 5.50
C ALA A 71 -21.30 1.66 6.80
N GLU A 72 -22.44 2.34 6.98
CA GLU A 72 -22.74 3.07 8.21
C GLU A 72 -22.96 2.13 9.40
N ALA A 73 -23.67 1.02 9.22
CA ALA A 73 -23.84 0.02 10.27
C ALA A 73 -22.48 -0.55 10.73
N LEU A 74 -21.56 -0.81 9.80
CA LEU A 74 -20.18 -1.23 10.11
C LEU A 74 -19.37 -0.15 10.82
N ALA A 75 -19.60 1.13 10.49
CA ALA A 75 -18.91 2.26 11.10
C ALA A 75 -19.48 2.65 12.48
N ALA A 76 -20.66 2.14 12.85
CA ALA A 76 -21.31 2.50 14.11
C ALA A 76 -20.45 2.13 15.33
N ALA A 77 -20.51 2.97 16.37
CA ALA A 77 -19.95 2.70 17.68
C ALA A 77 -21.05 2.69 18.74
N ARG A 78 -20.74 2.21 19.95
CA ARG A 78 -21.69 2.20 21.07
C ARG A 78 -22.23 3.59 21.42
N ASP A 79 -21.42 4.62 21.19
CA ASP A 79 -21.68 6.01 21.57
C ASP A 79 -21.90 6.93 20.37
N ARG A 80 -21.82 6.42 19.13
CA ARG A 80 -21.90 7.27 17.94
C ARG A 80 -22.49 6.54 16.73
N PRO A 81 -23.47 7.16 16.03
CA PRO A 81 -23.97 6.67 14.75
C PRO A 81 -22.87 6.47 13.70
N GLY A 82 -23.12 5.50 12.81
CA GLY A 82 -22.23 5.12 11.71
C GLY A 82 -21.80 6.26 10.80
N GLY A 83 -22.77 6.96 10.22
CA GLY A 83 -22.50 8.08 9.31
C GLY A 83 -21.60 9.16 9.92
N LEU A 84 -21.77 9.48 11.22
CA LEU A 84 -20.92 10.44 11.92
C LEU A 84 -19.48 9.98 12.15
N ARG A 85 -19.19 8.67 11.99
CA ARG A 85 -17.83 8.13 12.03
C ARG A 85 -17.29 7.90 10.63
N LEU A 86 -18.11 7.39 9.73
CA LEU A 86 -17.75 7.07 8.35
C LEU A 86 -17.35 8.31 7.56
N TYR A 87 -18.10 9.40 7.72
CA TYR A 87 -17.89 10.65 6.99
C TYR A 87 -17.17 11.74 7.81
N ALA A 88 -16.60 11.39 8.96
CA ALA A 88 -15.81 12.34 9.74
C ALA A 88 -14.42 12.55 9.12
N GLY A 89 -13.86 13.75 9.32
CA GLY A 89 -12.52 14.09 8.88
C GLY A 89 -12.47 14.65 7.46
N GLU A 90 -11.26 15.00 7.05
CA GLU A 90 -10.99 15.71 5.79
C GLU A 90 -11.33 14.86 4.55
N GLU A 91 -11.29 13.53 4.67
CA GLU A 91 -11.63 12.59 3.59
C GLU A 91 -13.12 12.24 3.55
N GLY A 92 -13.78 12.25 4.71
CA GLY A 92 -15.17 11.82 4.86
C GLY A 92 -16.17 12.84 4.32
N GLU A 93 -15.90 14.14 4.51
CA GLU A 93 -16.74 15.23 4.00
C GLU A 93 -16.86 15.24 2.46
N PRO A 94 -15.76 15.24 1.67
CA PRO A 94 -15.87 15.20 0.21
C PRO A 94 -16.50 13.89 -0.29
N LEU A 95 -16.27 12.76 0.39
CA LEU A 95 -16.92 11.49 0.07
C LEU A 95 -18.44 11.60 0.28
N ALA A 96 -18.89 12.15 1.41
CA ALA A 96 -20.31 12.34 1.69
C ALA A 96 -20.98 13.28 0.66
N VAL A 97 -20.32 14.39 0.33
CA VAL A 97 -20.79 15.31 -0.71
C VAL A 97 -20.91 14.58 -2.03
N PHE A 98 -19.88 13.85 -2.46
CA PHE A 98 -19.92 13.12 -3.72
C PHE A 98 -21.04 12.07 -3.76
N LEU A 99 -21.11 11.20 -2.74
CA LEU A 99 -22.12 10.15 -2.65
C LEU A 99 -23.54 10.73 -2.64
N SER A 100 -23.75 11.93 -2.09
CA SER A 100 -25.05 12.61 -2.11
C SER A 100 -25.50 13.06 -3.52
N THR A 101 -24.57 13.19 -4.47
CA THR A 101 -24.89 13.59 -5.85
C THR A 101 -25.28 12.42 -6.76
N LEU A 102 -24.99 11.18 -6.37
CA LEU A 102 -25.25 9.98 -7.17
C LEU A 102 -26.72 9.56 -7.31
N PRO A 103 -27.59 9.65 -6.27
CA PRO A 103 -28.95 9.09 -6.33
C PRO A 103 -29.81 9.57 -7.51
N PRO A 104 -29.81 10.86 -7.91
CA PRO A 104 -30.58 11.29 -9.08
C PRO A 104 -30.18 10.56 -10.37
N ALA A 105 -28.89 10.41 -10.65
CA ALA A 105 -28.41 9.75 -11.86
C ALA A 105 -28.66 8.23 -11.82
N LEU A 106 -28.49 7.60 -10.65
CA LEU A 106 -28.70 6.15 -10.49
C LEU A 106 -30.16 5.72 -10.63
N ARG A 107 -31.13 6.62 -10.40
CA ARG A 107 -32.56 6.33 -10.64
C ARG A 107 -32.92 6.21 -12.11
N GLU A 108 -32.15 6.84 -13.00
CA GLU A 108 -32.37 6.80 -14.45
C GLU A 108 -31.73 5.57 -15.12
N LEU A 109 -30.86 4.85 -14.40
CA LEU A 109 -30.22 3.66 -14.92
C LEU A 109 -31.15 2.44 -14.87
N PRO A 110 -31.08 1.53 -15.86
CA PRO A 110 -31.88 0.31 -15.85
C PRO A 110 -31.52 -0.59 -14.66
N PRO A 111 -32.47 -1.40 -14.16
CA PRO A 111 -32.18 -2.39 -13.12
C PRO A 111 -31.02 -3.31 -13.50
N MET A 112 -30.16 -3.62 -12.54
CA MET A 112 -28.98 -4.47 -12.73
C MET A 112 -28.92 -5.60 -11.70
N SER A 113 -28.14 -6.64 -12.00
CA SER A 113 -27.86 -7.70 -11.03
C SER A 113 -27.01 -7.15 -9.88
N PRO A 114 -27.34 -7.48 -8.60
CA PRO A 114 -26.50 -7.13 -7.45
C PRO A 114 -25.03 -7.56 -7.57
N ALA A 115 -24.72 -8.68 -8.22
CA ALA A 115 -23.34 -9.12 -8.47
C ALA A 115 -22.51 -8.12 -9.29
N SER A 116 -23.15 -7.30 -10.13
CA SER A 116 -22.48 -6.28 -10.95
C SER A 116 -22.30 -4.95 -10.22
N TRP A 117 -22.93 -4.76 -9.04
CA TRP A 117 -22.88 -3.52 -8.27
C TRP A 117 -21.46 -3.11 -7.85
N PRO A 118 -20.59 -4.00 -7.33
CA PRO A 118 -19.25 -3.61 -6.87
C PRO A 118 -18.42 -2.95 -7.98
N ALA A 119 -18.45 -3.52 -9.19
CA ALA A 119 -17.73 -2.98 -10.33
C ALA A 119 -18.25 -1.59 -10.76
N LEU A 120 -19.57 -1.37 -10.74
CA LEU A 120 -20.14 -0.05 -11.03
C LEU A 120 -19.76 0.97 -9.95
N PHE A 121 -19.83 0.58 -8.68
CA PHE A 121 -19.50 1.45 -7.56
C PHE A 121 -18.03 1.90 -7.60
N ASP A 122 -17.12 0.98 -7.92
CA ASP A 122 -15.69 1.30 -8.11
C ASP A 122 -15.50 2.37 -9.20
N VAL A 123 -16.13 2.20 -10.36
CA VAL A 123 -16.05 3.17 -11.47
C VAL A 123 -16.67 4.53 -11.10
N LEU A 124 -17.77 4.54 -10.34
CA LEU A 124 -18.37 5.80 -9.87
C LEU A 124 -17.40 6.57 -8.97
N LEU A 125 -16.63 5.88 -8.13
CA LEU A 125 -15.63 6.48 -7.26
C LEU A 125 -14.36 6.96 -8.00
N GLU A 126 -14.15 6.57 -9.26
CA GLU A 126 -13.04 7.07 -10.10
C GLU A 126 -13.32 8.48 -10.67
N GLY A 127 -14.60 8.87 -10.79
CA GLY A 127 -15.05 10.10 -11.47
C GLY A 127 -14.79 11.44 -10.74
N PRO A 128 -14.83 11.52 -9.40
CA PRO A 128 -14.39 12.72 -8.71
C PRO A 128 -12.89 12.80 -8.80
N ALA A 129 -12.38 13.83 -9.47
CA ALA A 129 -11.08 14.38 -9.14
C ALA A 129 -11.14 15.02 -7.74
N ALA A 130 -11.48 14.26 -6.71
CA ALA A 130 -10.91 14.52 -5.40
C ALA A 130 -9.40 14.45 -5.65
N PRO A 131 -8.61 15.49 -5.32
CA PRO A 131 -7.17 15.39 -5.34
C PRO A 131 -6.84 14.09 -4.62
N GLY A 132 -6.22 13.15 -5.32
CA GLY A 132 -5.99 11.81 -4.79
C GLY A 132 -5.07 11.91 -3.59
N VAL A 133 -5.62 12.17 -2.41
CA VAL A 133 -4.97 11.94 -1.13
C VAL A 133 -5.09 10.43 -0.89
N ARG A 134 -4.51 9.64 -1.80
CA ARG A 134 -4.23 8.22 -1.58
C ARG A 134 -3.10 8.09 -0.56
N ILE A 135 -3.25 8.65 0.64
CA ILE A 135 -2.28 8.56 1.72
C ILE A 135 -3.04 8.68 3.04
N GLY A 136 -3.31 7.58 3.74
CA GLY A 136 -4.03 7.73 5.01
C GLY A 136 -4.35 6.54 5.91
N ARG A 137 -3.86 5.32 5.65
CA ARG A 137 -3.75 4.31 6.72
C ARG A 137 -2.33 3.76 6.76
N GLY A 138 -1.56 4.20 7.75
CA GLY A 138 -0.28 3.59 8.12
C GLY A 138 0.98 4.13 7.41
N ARG A 139 0.94 5.30 6.78
CA ARG A 139 2.17 5.99 6.32
C ARG A 139 2.27 7.36 6.96
N GLU A 140 3.30 7.56 7.78
CA GLU A 140 3.62 8.76 8.59
C GLU A 140 4.00 10.01 7.77
N TYR A 141 3.68 10.06 6.48
CA TYR A 141 4.03 11.16 5.58
C TYR A 141 2.80 11.62 4.78
N ALA A 142 1.77 12.11 5.47
CA ALA A 142 0.75 12.93 4.84
C ALA A 142 1.38 14.30 4.52
N GLN A 143 1.33 14.74 3.25
CA GLN A 143 1.74 16.10 2.89
C GLN A 143 0.72 17.07 3.49
N HIS A 144 1.20 18.02 4.30
CA HIS A 144 0.33 18.99 4.97
C HIS A 144 -0.57 19.71 3.94
N PRO A 145 -1.86 19.97 4.21
CA PRO A 145 -2.80 20.59 3.25
C PRO A 145 -2.42 21.98 2.73
N ARG A 146 -1.34 22.58 3.27
CA ARG A 146 -0.77 23.87 2.81
C ARG A 146 0.42 23.70 1.87
N ILE A 147 0.73 22.46 1.49
CA ILE A 147 1.86 22.13 0.63
C ILE A 147 1.31 21.55 -0.67
N ALA A 148 1.65 22.19 -1.79
CA ALA A 148 1.40 21.68 -3.12
C ALA A 148 2.74 21.39 -3.82
N ILE A 149 2.86 20.20 -4.43
CA ILE A 149 4.01 19.85 -5.28
C ILE A 149 3.50 19.83 -6.71
N LEU A 150 3.87 20.87 -7.47
CA LEU A 150 3.33 21.11 -8.81
C LEU A 150 4.45 21.15 -9.85
N GLY A 151 4.13 20.69 -11.06
CA GLY A 151 4.87 21.05 -12.26
C GLY A 151 4.65 22.51 -12.64
N LEU A 152 5.54 23.09 -13.46
CA LEU A 152 5.43 24.51 -13.86
C LEU A 152 4.11 24.87 -14.56
N LEU A 153 3.55 23.94 -15.34
CA LEU A 153 2.26 24.17 -16.01
C LEU A 153 1.09 24.19 -15.02
N GLU A 154 1.12 23.31 -14.03
CA GLU A 154 0.09 23.20 -12.99
C GLU A 154 0.13 24.39 -12.02
N ALA A 155 1.33 24.94 -11.79
CA ALA A 155 1.53 26.12 -10.96
C ALA A 155 1.02 27.42 -11.61
N ARG A 156 0.66 27.42 -12.91
CA ARG A 156 0.16 28.62 -13.57
C ARG A 156 -1.16 29.07 -12.95
N LEU A 157 -1.30 30.38 -12.73
CA LEU A 157 -2.47 31.03 -12.14
C LEU A 157 -2.78 30.61 -10.69
N GLN A 158 -1.89 29.86 -10.05
CA GLN A 158 -1.95 29.57 -8.62
C GLN A 158 -1.21 30.66 -7.84
N ASP A 159 -1.66 30.94 -6.62
CA ASP A 159 -1.04 31.92 -5.73
C ASP A 159 -0.44 31.22 -4.50
N PHE A 160 0.76 31.62 -4.11
CA PHE A 160 1.50 31.03 -3.00
C PHE A 160 2.28 32.10 -2.25
N ASP A 161 2.19 32.07 -0.91
CA ASP A 161 3.02 32.92 -0.04
C ASP A 161 4.53 32.58 -0.14
N LEU A 162 4.84 31.32 -0.49
CA LEU A 162 6.19 30.78 -0.62
C LEU A 162 6.27 29.83 -1.81
N ALA A 163 7.13 30.15 -2.78
CA ALA A 163 7.50 29.24 -3.86
C ALA A 163 8.87 28.60 -3.59
N VAL A 164 8.96 27.27 -3.65
CA VAL A 164 10.23 26.54 -3.58
C VAL A 164 10.55 25.96 -4.95
N LEU A 165 11.52 26.58 -5.63
CA LEU A 165 11.94 26.17 -6.97
C LEU A 165 13.18 25.28 -6.88
N GLY A 166 12.95 23.98 -6.99
CA GLY A 166 13.97 22.95 -6.81
C GLY A 166 14.73 22.54 -8.07
N SER A 167 15.77 21.74 -7.85
CA SER A 167 16.60 21.12 -8.88
C SER A 167 17.38 22.08 -9.78
N LEU A 168 17.78 23.26 -9.29
CA LEU A 168 18.61 24.24 -10.02
C LEU A 168 20.04 23.74 -10.29
N GLU A 169 20.11 22.73 -11.14
CA GLU A 169 21.29 21.98 -11.56
C GLU A 169 21.40 22.04 -13.08
N GLU A 170 22.63 22.07 -13.59
CA GLU A 170 22.86 22.07 -15.03
C GLU A 170 22.34 20.77 -15.67
N GLY A 171 21.66 20.88 -16.81
CA GLY A 171 20.99 19.76 -17.48
C GLY A 171 19.56 19.48 -16.99
N VAL A 172 19.18 19.99 -15.81
CA VAL A 172 17.77 20.04 -15.35
C VAL A 172 17.18 21.41 -15.65
N TRP A 173 17.86 22.47 -15.20
CA TRP A 173 17.51 23.87 -15.46
C TRP A 173 18.74 24.61 -15.98
N PRO A 174 18.78 25.00 -17.26
CA PRO A 174 17.90 24.56 -18.34
C PRO A 174 18.09 23.08 -18.66
N GLN A 175 17.07 22.47 -19.26
CA GLN A 175 17.18 21.13 -19.84
C GLN A 175 18.19 21.12 -20.99
N SER A 176 18.90 20.01 -21.16
CA SER A 176 19.74 19.78 -22.33
C SER A 176 18.90 19.75 -23.62
N THR A 177 19.47 20.25 -24.71
CA THR A 177 18.81 20.25 -26.01
C THR A 177 18.84 18.85 -26.62
N ASP A 178 17.66 18.23 -26.73
CA ASP A 178 17.49 16.90 -27.33
C ASP A 178 16.58 17.02 -28.58
N PRO A 179 17.09 16.74 -29.79
CA PRO A 179 16.26 16.72 -31.00
C PRO A 179 15.22 15.59 -31.01
N GLY A 180 15.38 14.59 -30.14
CA GLY A 180 14.59 13.37 -30.11
C GLY A 180 15.12 12.31 -31.08
N PRO A 181 14.55 11.08 -31.05
CA PRO A 181 15.10 9.94 -31.79
C PRO A 181 14.68 9.88 -33.26
N TRP A 182 13.69 10.69 -33.68
CA TRP A 182 13.02 10.54 -34.98
C TRP A 182 13.54 11.50 -36.06
N MET A 183 13.83 12.75 -35.70
CA MET A 183 14.19 13.80 -36.65
C MET A 183 15.41 14.54 -36.14
N SER A 184 16.43 14.65 -36.99
CA SER A 184 17.57 15.54 -36.73
C SER A 184 17.11 17.01 -36.69
N ARG A 185 17.92 17.90 -36.10
CA ARG A 185 17.60 19.34 -36.05
C ARG A 185 17.36 19.94 -37.45
N PRO A 186 18.21 19.68 -38.48
CA PRO A 186 17.94 20.17 -39.83
C PRO A 186 16.59 19.71 -40.39
N MET A 187 16.26 18.43 -40.22
CA MET A 187 14.98 17.88 -40.69
C MET A 187 13.77 18.56 -40.03
N ARG A 188 13.87 18.94 -38.75
CA ARG A 188 12.81 19.67 -38.05
C ARG A 188 12.63 21.08 -38.61
N GLY A 189 13.75 21.77 -38.86
CA GLY A 189 13.75 23.08 -39.50
C GLY A 189 13.13 23.04 -40.90
N ASP A 190 13.51 22.07 -41.73
CA ASP A 190 12.95 21.89 -43.08
C ASP A 190 11.44 21.62 -43.06
N PHE A 191 10.94 20.97 -42.00
CA PHE A 191 9.52 20.68 -41.80
C PHE A 191 8.74 21.84 -41.16
N GLY A 192 9.41 22.96 -40.84
CA GLY A 192 8.79 24.12 -40.16
C GLY A 192 8.42 23.86 -38.70
N LEU A 193 8.99 22.84 -38.06
CA LEU A 193 8.75 22.55 -36.65
C LEU A 193 9.60 23.44 -35.74
N PRO A 194 9.13 23.77 -34.52
CA PRO A 194 9.94 24.52 -33.56
C PRO A 194 11.23 23.77 -33.19
N GLU A 195 12.32 24.54 -33.09
CA GLU A 195 13.60 24.05 -32.58
C GLU A 195 13.48 23.51 -31.15
N PRO A 196 14.27 22.48 -30.77
CA PRO A 196 14.28 21.94 -29.40
C PRO A 196 14.48 23.02 -28.33
N GLU A 197 15.28 24.04 -28.63
CA GLU A 197 15.58 25.20 -27.79
C GLU A 197 14.33 26.03 -27.46
N ALA A 198 13.30 26.04 -28.31
CA ALA A 198 12.06 26.79 -28.05
C ALA A 198 11.35 26.26 -26.79
N ARG A 199 11.46 24.97 -26.50
CA ARG A 199 10.95 24.38 -25.25
C ARG A 199 11.69 24.95 -24.04
N ILE A 200 13.02 25.05 -24.12
CA ILE A 200 13.85 25.62 -23.05
C ILE A 200 13.44 27.05 -22.77
N GLY A 201 13.20 27.86 -23.80
CA GLY A 201 12.72 29.24 -23.66
C GLY A 201 11.37 29.33 -22.93
N ARG A 202 10.38 28.52 -23.32
CA ARG A 202 9.06 28.49 -22.66
C ARG A 202 9.16 28.06 -21.19
N VAL A 203 9.91 27.01 -20.95
CA VAL A 203 10.16 26.45 -19.62
C VAL A 203 10.90 27.46 -18.72
N ALA A 204 11.84 28.22 -19.27
CA ALA A 204 12.52 29.31 -18.56
C ALA A 204 11.55 30.46 -18.22
N ALA A 205 10.67 30.84 -19.15
CA ALA A 205 9.66 31.88 -18.89
C ALA A 205 8.71 31.45 -17.77
N ASP A 206 8.19 30.22 -17.82
CA ASP A 206 7.32 29.68 -16.77
C ASP A 206 8.02 29.62 -15.41
N PHE A 207 9.28 29.19 -15.38
CA PHE A 207 10.08 29.17 -14.16
C PHE A 207 10.25 30.57 -13.56
N MET A 208 10.62 31.56 -14.39
CA MET A 208 10.84 32.93 -13.93
C MET A 208 9.53 33.62 -13.52
N LEU A 209 8.42 33.31 -14.18
CA LEU A 209 7.11 33.80 -13.78
C LEU A 209 6.68 33.21 -12.43
N ALA A 210 6.88 31.91 -12.23
CA ALA A 210 6.63 31.26 -10.93
C ALA A 210 7.56 31.79 -9.82
N ALA A 211 8.80 32.15 -10.15
CA ALA A 211 9.69 32.85 -9.23
C ALA A 211 9.15 34.26 -8.91
N ALA A 212 8.64 34.98 -9.90
CA ALA A 212 8.15 36.34 -9.69
C ALA A 212 6.77 36.42 -9.04
N SER A 213 6.01 35.32 -8.98
CA SER A 213 4.62 35.33 -8.49
C SER A 213 4.48 35.25 -6.98
N ALA A 214 5.46 34.68 -6.27
CA ALA A 214 5.38 34.52 -4.82
C ALA A 214 6.13 35.66 -4.08
N PRO A 215 5.61 36.14 -2.92
CA PRO A 215 6.31 37.11 -2.08
C PRO A 215 7.68 36.62 -1.59
N ARG A 216 7.83 35.31 -1.41
CA ARG A 216 9.09 34.66 -1.03
C ARG A 216 9.40 33.50 -1.96
N VAL A 217 10.65 33.42 -2.41
CA VAL A 217 11.14 32.35 -3.28
C VAL A 217 12.37 31.71 -2.68
N VAL A 218 12.39 30.39 -2.64
CA VAL A 218 13.58 29.60 -2.31
C VAL A 218 14.08 28.91 -3.58
N LEU A 219 15.29 29.27 -4.00
CA LEU A 219 15.99 28.64 -5.10
C LEU A 219 16.85 27.50 -4.55
N ALA A 220 16.46 26.26 -4.83
CA ALA A 220 17.08 25.07 -4.25
C ALA A 220 17.79 24.21 -5.30
N ARG A 221 18.97 23.69 -4.93
CA ARG A 221 19.73 22.71 -5.72
C ARG A 221 20.27 21.60 -4.83
N ALA A 222 20.37 20.38 -5.37
CA ALA A 222 21.11 19.33 -4.69
C ALA A 222 22.63 19.61 -4.80
N ARG A 223 23.41 19.16 -3.82
CA ARG A 223 24.89 19.09 -3.93
C ARG A 223 25.34 17.80 -4.60
N LYS A 224 24.57 16.72 -4.42
CA LYS A 224 24.80 15.40 -5.02
C LYS A 224 23.50 14.81 -5.53
N ARG A 225 23.56 14.07 -6.63
CA ARG A 225 22.44 13.30 -7.20
C ARG A 225 22.97 11.91 -7.54
N ALA A 226 22.30 10.86 -7.07
CA ALA A 226 22.75 9.47 -7.21
C ALA A 226 24.24 9.26 -6.80
N GLY A 227 24.69 9.93 -5.74
CA GLY A 227 26.06 9.84 -5.23
C GLY A 227 27.09 10.75 -5.92
N ALA A 228 26.82 11.25 -7.13
CA ALA A 228 27.73 12.13 -7.87
C ALA A 228 27.50 13.62 -7.54
N PRO A 229 28.55 14.45 -7.47
CA PRO A 229 28.41 15.91 -7.37
C PRO A 229 27.63 16.51 -8.55
N THR A 230 26.84 17.55 -8.30
CA THR A 230 26.07 18.25 -9.33
C THR A 230 26.65 19.63 -9.65
N VAL A 231 26.48 20.10 -10.88
CA VAL A 231 26.90 21.44 -11.32
C VAL A 231 25.73 22.42 -11.09
N PRO A 232 25.97 23.62 -10.53
CA PRO A 232 24.90 24.60 -10.36
C PRO A 232 24.31 24.99 -11.72
N SER A 233 22.99 25.21 -11.75
CA SER A 233 22.33 25.79 -12.92
C SER A 233 23.02 27.09 -13.34
N ARG A 234 23.28 27.24 -14.64
CA ARG A 234 23.75 28.51 -15.20
C ARG A 234 22.82 29.70 -14.93
N TRP A 235 21.54 29.48 -14.62
CA TRP A 235 20.61 30.54 -14.24
C TRP A 235 20.93 31.08 -12.85
N LEU A 236 21.22 30.18 -11.91
CA LEU A 236 21.60 30.54 -10.55
C LEU A 236 22.92 31.31 -10.53
N THR A 237 23.94 30.81 -11.25
CA THR A 237 25.26 31.48 -11.31
C THR A 237 25.18 32.88 -11.94
N ARG A 238 24.35 33.06 -12.97
CA ARG A 238 24.11 34.36 -13.59
C ARG A 238 23.40 35.32 -12.66
N LEU A 239 22.40 34.84 -11.90
CA LEU A 239 21.69 35.64 -10.91
C LEU A 239 22.64 36.12 -9.80
N GLU A 240 23.46 35.21 -9.25
CA GLU A 240 24.47 35.56 -8.25
C GLU A 240 25.49 36.57 -8.79
N THR A 241 25.97 36.37 -10.02
CA THR A 241 26.91 37.29 -10.69
C THR A 241 26.28 38.66 -10.89
N PHE A 242 25.02 38.71 -11.35
CA PHE A 242 24.28 39.96 -11.53
C PHE A 242 24.14 40.71 -10.20
N LEU A 243 23.69 40.04 -9.15
CA LEU A 243 23.52 40.63 -7.81
C LEU A 243 24.84 41.18 -7.26
N GLY A 244 25.93 40.42 -7.38
CA GLY A 244 27.25 40.86 -6.93
C GLY A 244 27.79 42.08 -7.69
N GLY A 245 27.35 42.28 -8.94
CA GLY A 245 27.69 43.46 -9.74
C GLY A 245 26.89 44.72 -9.38
N GLN A 246 25.76 44.58 -8.69
CA GLN A 246 24.89 45.72 -8.33
C GLN A 246 25.38 46.46 -7.07
N ALA A 247 25.86 45.74 -6.07
CA ALA A 247 26.40 46.33 -4.84
C ALA A 247 27.34 45.38 -4.10
N PRO A 248 28.37 45.88 -3.42
CA PRO A 248 29.21 45.06 -2.55
C PRO A 248 28.39 44.31 -1.51
N GLY A 249 28.52 42.98 -1.48
CA GLY A 249 27.83 42.12 -0.51
C GLY A 249 26.37 41.79 -0.85
N LEU A 250 25.83 42.26 -1.98
CA LEU A 250 24.51 41.86 -2.45
C LEU A 250 24.58 40.48 -3.12
N GLY A 251 23.77 39.55 -2.63
CA GLY A 251 23.73 38.16 -3.12
C GLY A 251 22.51 37.42 -2.58
N LEU A 252 22.37 36.16 -2.97
CA LEU A 252 21.30 35.31 -2.47
C LEU A 252 21.56 34.94 -1.00
N PRO A 253 20.66 35.27 -0.07
CA PRO A 253 20.84 34.89 1.32
C PRO A 253 20.73 33.38 1.50
N ARG A 254 21.45 32.85 2.49
CA ARG A 254 21.33 31.44 2.87
C ARG A 254 19.99 31.21 3.58
N GLU A 255 19.23 30.22 3.13
CA GLU A 255 17.97 29.82 3.77
C GLU A 255 18.22 29.02 5.06
N ARG A 256 17.48 29.38 6.13
CA ARG A 256 17.59 28.77 7.48
C ARG A 256 17.12 27.32 7.51
N ALA A 257 16.28 26.91 6.57
CA ALA A 257 15.81 25.52 6.47
C ALA A 257 16.97 24.50 6.40
N LEU A 258 18.14 24.88 5.88
CA LEU A 258 19.33 24.02 5.88
C LEU A 258 19.86 23.75 7.31
N ASP A 259 19.74 24.72 8.22
CA ASP A 259 20.14 24.56 9.61
C ASP A 259 19.11 23.73 10.40
N TRP A 260 17.83 23.78 10.01
CA TRP A 260 16.82 22.87 10.56
C TRP A 260 17.05 21.45 10.08
N ALA A 261 17.29 21.26 8.78
CA ALA A 261 17.53 19.96 8.18
C ALA A 261 18.73 19.23 8.80
N SER A 262 19.83 19.95 9.08
CA SER A 262 21.01 19.35 9.73
C SER A 262 20.75 18.94 11.19
N ARG A 263 19.70 19.48 11.81
CA ARG A 263 19.33 19.20 13.21
C ARG A 263 18.24 18.15 13.36
N LEU A 264 17.49 17.82 12.29
CA LEU A 264 16.38 16.87 12.36
C LEU A 264 16.79 15.51 12.93
N ASP A 265 17.93 14.99 12.47
CA ASP A 265 18.46 13.69 12.90
C ASP A 265 19.54 13.81 13.98
N MET A 266 19.76 15.01 14.53
CA MET A 266 20.78 15.26 15.53
C MET A 266 20.15 15.29 16.92
N PRO A 267 20.25 14.20 17.71
CA PRO A 267 19.75 14.22 19.07
C PRO A 267 20.59 15.20 19.90
N GLU A 268 19.96 15.86 20.88
CA GLU A 268 20.70 16.72 21.84
C GLU A 268 21.81 15.95 22.55
N VAL A 269 21.58 14.66 22.80
CA VAL A 269 22.55 13.74 23.38
C VAL A 269 22.53 12.43 22.59
N VAL A 270 23.65 12.07 21.98
CA VAL A 270 23.83 10.76 21.35
C VAL A 270 23.98 9.70 22.45
N LYS A 271 23.03 8.77 22.53
CA LYS A 271 23.07 7.61 23.44
C LYS A 271 23.14 6.31 22.62
N PRO A 272 24.34 5.82 22.27
CA PRO A 272 24.48 4.56 21.55
C PRO A 272 23.92 3.41 22.39
N TRP A 273 23.08 2.57 21.79
CA TRP A 273 22.63 1.34 22.43
C TRP A 273 23.64 0.21 22.11
N PRO A 274 24.04 -0.61 23.10
CA PRO A 274 24.91 -1.74 22.82
C PRO A 274 24.23 -2.73 21.88
N ARG A 275 25.03 -3.46 21.09
CA ARG A 275 24.51 -4.55 20.24
C ARG A 275 23.72 -5.54 21.13
N PRO A 276 22.48 -5.93 20.77
CA PRO A 276 21.74 -6.92 21.52
C PRO A 276 22.56 -8.22 21.67
N ALA A 277 22.75 -8.65 22.91
CA ALA A 277 23.44 -9.89 23.27
C ALA A 277 22.48 -10.77 24.09
N PRO A 278 21.44 -11.36 23.45
CA PRO A 278 20.45 -12.15 24.16
C PRO A 278 21.10 -13.39 24.79
N ALA A 279 20.89 -13.56 26.09
CA ALA A 279 21.35 -14.71 26.86
C ALA A 279 20.13 -15.39 27.50
N PRO A 280 19.38 -16.23 26.75
CA PRO A 280 18.18 -16.88 27.29
C PRO A 280 18.54 -17.76 28.50
N PRO A 281 17.68 -17.78 29.52
CA PRO A 281 17.88 -18.64 30.68
C PRO A 281 17.81 -20.12 30.25
N PRO A 282 18.44 -21.05 30.99
CA PRO A 282 18.57 -22.45 30.57
C PRO A 282 17.25 -23.14 30.21
N GLU A 283 16.15 -22.78 30.88
CA GLU A 283 14.80 -23.29 30.65
C GLU A 283 14.20 -22.92 29.29
N ASP A 284 14.59 -21.77 28.74
CA ASP A 284 14.09 -21.28 27.45
C ASP A 284 14.96 -21.71 26.26
N ARG A 285 16.11 -22.36 26.53
CA ARG A 285 17.01 -22.82 25.48
C ARG A 285 16.42 -24.04 24.77
N PRO A 286 16.37 -24.05 23.43
CA PRO A 286 15.94 -25.22 22.68
C PRO A 286 16.83 -26.43 23.01
N ARG A 287 16.20 -27.56 23.36
CA ARG A 287 16.89 -28.84 23.61
C ARG A 287 17.18 -29.61 22.32
N GLU A 288 16.44 -29.29 21.26
CA GLU A 288 16.52 -29.93 19.96
C GLU A 288 16.53 -28.85 18.87
N ILE A 289 17.45 -29.01 17.92
CA ILE A 289 17.61 -28.15 16.75
C ILE A 289 17.64 -29.03 15.51
N SER A 290 16.91 -28.65 14.45
CA SER A 290 16.98 -29.39 13.19
C SER A 290 18.29 -29.11 12.46
N VAL A 291 18.66 -29.97 11.51
CA VAL A 291 19.86 -29.76 10.69
C VAL A 291 19.80 -28.44 9.91
N THR A 292 18.62 -28.07 9.41
CA THR A 292 18.41 -26.79 8.72
C THR A 292 18.58 -25.60 9.66
N GLU A 293 18.11 -25.72 10.90
CA GLU A 293 18.23 -24.67 11.92
C GLU A 293 19.66 -24.44 12.40
N VAL A 294 20.56 -25.44 12.29
CA VAL A 294 21.98 -25.25 12.60
C VAL A 294 22.62 -24.24 11.66
N ALA A 295 22.31 -24.32 10.36
CA ALA A 295 22.79 -23.36 9.37
C ALA A 295 22.24 -21.95 9.66
N ASP A 296 20.94 -21.85 9.97
CA ASP A 296 20.30 -20.59 10.36
C ASP A 296 20.92 -19.98 11.62
N LEU A 297 21.21 -20.80 12.64
CA LEU A 297 21.85 -20.34 13.87
C LEU A 297 23.27 -19.82 13.63
N MET A 298 24.03 -20.43 12.72
CA MET A 298 25.38 -19.96 12.37
C MET A 298 25.36 -18.65 11.57
N ALA A 299 24.39 -18.49 10.67
CA ALA A 299 24.27 -17.31 9.80
C ALA A 299 23.61 -16.12 10.53
N ASP A 300 22.55 -16.39 11.30
CA ASP A 300 21.77 -15.40 12.04
C ASP A 300 21.35 -15.91 13.44
N PRO A 301 22.24 -15.78 14.44
CA PRO A 301 21.92 -16.16 15.82
C PRO A 301 20.73 -15.39 16.42
N TYR A 302 20.51 -14.14 15.97
CA TYR A 302 19.43 -13.31 16.50
C TYR A 302 18.07 -13.75 15.93
N GLY A 303 18.01 -14.04 14.63
CA GLY A 303 16.83 -14.63 13.99
C GLY A 303 16.44 -15.97 14.61
N PHE A 304 17.42 -16.84 14.88
CA PHE A 304 17.18 -18.09 15.61
C PHE A 304 16.61 -17.83 17.01
N TYR A 305 17.21 -16.90 17.77
CA TYR A 305 16.72 -16.51 19.10
C TYR A 305 15.27 -15.99 19.04
N ALA A 306 14.97 -15.06 18.13
CA ALA A 306 13.64 -14.49 17.96
C ALA A 306 12.60 -15.58 17.62
N ARG A 307 12.96 -16.52 16.73
CA ARG A 307 12.08 -17.60 16.30
C ARG A 307 11.86 -18.67 17.37
N ARG A 308 12.93 -19.19 17.96
CA ARG A 308 12.88 -20.38 18.83
C ARG A 308 12.70 -20.07 20.31
N VAL A 309 13.27 -18.96 20.78
CA VAL A 309 13.16 -18.54 22.18
C VAL A 309 11.96 -17.60 22.36
N LEU A 310 11.92 -16.49 21.61
CA LEU A 310 10.81 -15.52 21.72
C LEU A 310 9.52 -15.97 21.01
N ARG A 311 9.58 -17.02 20.19
CA ARG A 311 8.44 -17.56 19.43
C ARG A 311 7.79 -16.53 18.51
N LEU A 312 8.61 -15.62 17.98
CA LEU A 312 8.22 -14.62 17.01
C LEU A 312 8.27 -15.25 15.62
N LEU A 313 7.10 -15.69 15.16
CA LEU A 313 6.91 -16.20 13.82
C LEU A 313 6.12 -15.17 13.01
N PRO A 314 6.46 -14.96 11.72
CA PRO A 314 5.61 -14.18 10.85
C PRO A 314 4.21 -14.79 10.85
N LEU A 315 3.19 -13.94 10.92
CA LEU A 315 1.82 -14.40 10.77
C LEU A 315 1.62 -14.83 9.32
N GLU A 316 0.98 -15.98 9.12
CA GLU A 316 0.59 -16.39 7.77
C GLU A 316 -0.25 -15.29 7.10
N PRO A 317 -0.08 -15.06 5.78
CA PRO A 317 -0.90 -14.14 5.04
C PRO A 317 -2.40 -14.47 5.17
N LEU A 318 -3.23 -13.45 5.00
CA LEU A 318 -4.65 -13.68 4.73
C LEU A 318 -4.77 -14.11 3.27
N ASP A 319 -5.67 -15.05 2.99
CA ASP A 319 -5.90 -15.60 1.64
C ASP A 319 -4.61 -16.05 0.95
N ALA A 320 -3.77 -16.80 1.68
CA ALA A 320 -2.55 -17.36 1.11
C ALA A 320 -2.90 -18.29 -0.05
N GLU A 321 -2.22 -18.11 -1.18
CA GLU A 321 -2.32 -19.06 -2.29
C GLU A 321 -1.76 -20.41 -1.86
N VAL A 322 -2.45 -21.49 -2.24
CA VAL A 322 -1.94 -22.85 -2.03
C VAL A 322 -0.74 -23.03 -2.95
N GLY A 323 0.45 -23.08 -2.34
CA GLY A 323 1.72 -23.06 -3.05
C GLY A 323 2.32 -24.44 -3.27
N ALA A 324 3.48 -24.48 -3.92
CA ALA A 324 4.23 -25.73 -4.13
C ALA A 324 4.62 -26.45 -2.83
N SER A 325 4.80 -25.70 -1.72
CA SER A 325 5.07 -26.27 -0.41
C SER A 325 3.87 -27.06 0.13
N ASP A 326 2.66 -26.54 -0.02
CA ASP A 326 1.43 -27.20 0.45
C ASP A 326 1.15 -28.45 -0.38
N TYR A 327 1.35 -28.38 -1.70
CA TYR A 327 1.30 -29.55 -2.57
C TYR A 327 2.33 -30.62 -2.12
N GLY A 328 3.55 -30.21 -1.83
CA GLY A 328 4.59 -31.11 -1.31
C GLY A 328 4.17 -31.79 -0.01
N GLN A 329 3.58 -31.04 0.93
CA GLN A 329 3.07 -31.59 2.19
C GLN A 329 1.95 -32.59 1.97
N ILE A 330 0.97 -32.29 1.10
CA ILE A 330 -0.12 -33.20 0.75
C ILE A 330 0.44 -34.49 0.14
N VAL A 331 1.36 -34.38 -0.83
CA VAL A 331 1.99 -35.56 -1.45
C VAL A 331 2.73 -36.39 -0.39
N HIS A 332 3.50 -35.76 0.50
CA HIS A 332 4.18 -36.47 1.58
C HIS A 332 3.20 -37.17 2.53
N GLN A 333 2.08 -36.53 2.85
CA GLN A 333 1.06 -37.08 3.74
C GLN A 333 0.34 -38.28 3.09
N VAL A 334 -0.07 -38.16 1.81
CA VAL A 334 -0.65 -39.25 1.03
C VAL A 334 0.32 -40.43 0.96
N MET A 335 1.60 -40.19 0.66
CA MET A 335 2.60 -41.25 0.59
C MET A 335 2.84 -41.92 1.95
N ALA A 336 2.89 -41.15 3.03
CA ALA A 336 3.06 -41.68 4.39
C ALA A 336 1.87 -42.54 4.81
N ASP A 337 0.65 -42.08 4.58
CA ASP A 337 -0.57 -42.81 4.92
C ASP A 337 -0.76 -44.03 4.02
N TRP A 338 -0.46 -43.93 2.74
CA TRP A 338 -0.44 -45.07 1.82
C TRP A 338 0.56 -46.14 2.27
N THR A 339 1.79 -45.74 2.63
CA THR A 339 2.82 -46.67 3.12
C THR A 339 2.39 -47.34 4.42
N ARG A 340 1.72 -46.61 5.33
CA ARG A 340 1.18 -47.18 6.58
C ARG A 340 0.10 -48.22 6.28
N ARG A 341 -0.88 -47.87 5.44
CA ARG A 341 -1.96 -48.79 5.02
C ARG A 341 -1.43 -50.05 4.32
N LEU A 342 -0.35 -49.93 3.55
CA LEU A 342 0.34 -51.08 2.96
C LEU A 342 1.03 -51.95 4.02
N GLY A 343 1.65 -51.35 5.04
CA GLY A 343 2.29 -52.07 6.15
C GLY A 343 1.30 -52.82 7.04
N ASP A 344 0.07 -52.29 7.18
CA ASP A 344 -1.00 -52.91 7.97
C ASP A 344 -1.74 -54.04 7.22
N ALA A 345 -1.44 -54.26 5.93
CA ALA A 345 -2.06 -55.31 5.14
C ALA A 345 -1.57 -56.71 5.55
N PRO A 346 -2.45 -57.65 5.92
CA PRO A 346 -2.05 -59.00 6.33
C PRO A 346 -1.44 -59.78 5.15
N GLY A 347 -0.22 -60.28 5.33
CA GLY A 347 0.49 -61.09 4.33
C GLY A 347 1.47 -60.34 3.43
N GLY A 348 1.70 -59.05 3.67
CA GLY A 348 2.64 -58.23 2.88
C GLY A 348 1.97 -57.58 1.69
N TRP A 349 2.65 -57.55 0.53
CA TRP A 349 2.17 -56.82 -0.66
C TRP A 349 0.77 -57.27 -1.11
N PRO A 350 -0.25 -56.39 -1.12
CA PRO A 350 -1.65 -56.78 -1.37
C PRO A 350 -1.98 -56.93 -2.87
N GLY A 351 -1.01 -56.75 -3.76
CA GLY A 351 -1.22 -56.69 -5.21
C GLY A 351 -1.47 -55.27 -5.71
N THR A 352 -1.18 -55.03 -7.00
CA THR A 352 -1.17 -53.69 -7.61
C THR A 352 -2.53 -52.98 -7.54
N GLU A 353 -3.62 -53.71 -7.75
CA GLU A 353 -4.98 -53.13 -7.76
C GLU A 353 -5.45 -52.72 -6.37
N ALA A 354 -5.17 -53.53 -5.34
CA ALA A 354 -5.46 -53.19 -3.97
C ALA A 354 -4.59 -52.03 -3.46
N ALA A 355 -3.30 -52.01 -3.83
CA ALA A 355 -2.41 -50.90 -3.51
C ALA A 355 -2.86 -49.57 -4.15
N ALA A 356 -3.34 -49.61 -5.40
CA ALA A 356 -3.88 -48.44 -6.09
C ALA A 356 -5.16 -47.90 -5.42
N ARG A 357 -6.05 -48.79 -4.95
CA ARG A 357 -7.23 -48.37 -4.15
C ARG A 357 -6.83 -47.70 -2.85
N LEU A 358 -5.90 -48.28 -2.10
CA LEU A 358 -5.40 -47.69 -0.86
C LEU A 358 -4.74 -46.32 -1.09
N PHE A 359 -4.08 -46.12 -2.23
CA PHE A 359 -3.54 -44.82 -2.62
C PHE A 359 -4.66 -43.81 -2.90
N ALA A 360 -5.69 -44.20 -3.66
CA ALA A 360 -6.83 -43.34 -3.95
C ALA A 360 -7.57 -42.93 -2.67
N GLU A 361 -7.79 -43.86 -1.73
CA GLU A 361 -8.40 -43.56 -0.43
C GLU A 361 -7.52 -42.67 0.47
N ALA A 362 -6.19 -42.78 0.36
CA ALA A 362 -5.28 -41.89 1.06
C ALA A 362 -5.28 -40.48 0.45
N ALA A 363 -5.40 -40.39 -0.88
CA ALA A 363 -5.50 -39.13 -1.61
C ALA A 363 -6.84 -38.41 -1.40
N GLU A 364 -7.96 -39.12 -1.25
CA GLU A 364 -9.25 -38.50 -0.92
C GLU A 364 -9.33 -38.00 0.53
N ALA A 365 -8.56 -38.59 1.43
CA ALA A 365 -8.54 -38.22 2.84
C ALA A 365 -7.64 -37.01 3.16
N ALA A 366 -6.68 -36.70 2.28
CA ALA A 366 -5.74 -35.59 2.40
C ALA A 366 -6.27 -34.35 1.66
#